data_AF-A0A2H3NJH1-F1
#
_entry.id   AF-A0A2H3NJH1-F1
#
_cell.length_a   1.000
_cell.length_b   1.000
_cell.length_c   1.000
_cell.angle_alpha   90.00
_cell.angle_beta   90.00
_cell.angle_gamma   90.00
#
_symmetry.space_group_name_H-M   'P 1'
#
loop_
_entity.id
_entity.type
_entity.pdbx_description
1 polymer ?
#
loop_
_entity_poly.entity_id
_entity_poly.type
_entity_poly.pdbx_seq_one_letter_code
_entity_poly.pdbx_strand_id
1 'polypeptide(L)'
;MRDTIRNLGRPLLLFHSPIDQTVGVENAAAIYEAAKHPKSYVSLDQADHLLTNPDDATYVAHVLAAWAVRYLDATSAEQSADADADVPESGVTATTGSDGYRTEMRARHHKLIADEPASVGGEDTGPTPYEYLSAGLAACTTMTLQMYARRKGWPLDEAHVDVQHNKIHAEDCADCDTKEGKIDRFTRTVSVTGDLSDEQRSRLLDIANKCPVHRTLHSEIDVVTTVA
;
A
#
# COMPACT_ATOMS: atom_id res chain seq x y z
N MET A 1 -35.07 -26.08 13.30
CA MET A 1 -34.15 -24.97 13.65
C MET A 1 -33.07 -25.39 14.63
N ARG A 2 -33.39 -25.76 15.88
CA ARG A 2 -32.38 -26.16 16.89
C ARG A 2 -31.49 -27.33 16.44
N ASP A 3 -32.07 -28.37 15.85
CA ASP A 3 -31.30 -29.51 15.32
C ASP A 3 -30.41 -29.14 14.13
N THR A 4 -30.88 -28.21 13.29
CA THR A 4 -30.10 -27.67 12.17
C THR A 4 -28.86 -26.94 12.69
N ILE A 5 -29.03 -26.04 13.67
CA ILE A 5 -27.93 -25.27 14.27
C ILE A 5 -26.95 -26.21 14.99
N ARG A 6 -27.46 -27.18 15.75
CA ARG A 6 -26.65 -28.15 16.48
C ARG A 6 -25.76 -29.01 15.57
N ASN A 7 -26.22 -29.26 14.34
CA ASN A 7 -25.55 -30.10 13.35
C ASN A 7 -24.89 -29.29 12.21
N LEU A 8 -24.75 -27.97 12.37
CA LEU A 8 -24.18 -27.07 11.35
C LEU A 8 -22.74 -27.44 10.97
N GLY A 9 -21.97 -27.99 11.91
CA GLY A 9 -20.58 -28.43 11.67
C GLY A 9 -19.62 -27.28 11.35
N ARG A 10 -19.98 -26.04 11.68
CA ARG A 10 -19.18 -24.83 11.43
C ARG A 10 -19.04 -23.98 12.70
N PRO A 11 -17.93 -23.24 12.87
CA PRO A 11 -17.83 -22.17 13.85
C PRO A 11 -18.97 -21.16 13.69
N LEU A 12 -19.50 -20.63 14.79
CA LEU A 12 -20.62 -19.68 14.75
C LEU A 12 -20.31 -18.41 15.54
N LEU A 13 -20.46 -17.25 14.91
CA LEU A 13 -20.42 -15.94 15.54
C LEU A 13 -21.80 -15.31 15.46
N LEU A 14 -22.31 -14.84 16.59
CA LEU A 14 -23.57 -14.12 16.67
C LEU A 14 -23.30 -12.68 17.11
N PHE A 15 -23.92 -11.74 16.40
CA PHE A 15 -24.05 -10.36 16.83
C PHE A 15 -25.51 -10.09 17.15
N HIS A 16 -25.80 -9.47 18.29
CA HIS A 16 -27.18 -9.11 18.63
C HIS A 16 -27.22 -7.89 19.54
N SER A 17 -28.17 -6.99 19.29
CA SER A 17 -28.43 -5.84 20.17
C SER A 17 -29.46 -6.20 21.24
N PRO A 18 -29.19 -5.96 22.53
CA PRO A 18 -30.15 -6.24 23.60
C PRO A 18 -31.42 -5.38 23.52
N ILE A 19 -31.40 -4.28 22.77
CA ILE A 19 -32.54 -3.37 22.59
C ILE A 19 -33.23 -3.51 21.23
N ASP A 20 -32.89 -4.54 20.45
CA ASP A 20 -33.53 -4.82 19.16
C ASP A 20 -35.05 -5.01 19.34
N GLN A 21 -35.83 -4.11 18.72
CA GLN A 21 -37.29 -4.09 18.81
C GLN A 21 -37.98 -5.01 17.79
N THR A 22 -37.24 -5.52 16.80
CA THR A 22 -37.74 -6.41 15.74
C THR A 22 -37.57 -7.87 16.16
N VAL A 23 -36.37 -8.22 16.66
CA VAL A 23 -36.05 -9.58 17.11
C VAL A 23 -35.44 -9.53 18.51
N GLY A 24 -36.20 -9.99 19.50
CA GLY A 24 -35.72 -10.02 20.89
C GLY A 24 -34.49 -10.91 21.09
N VAL A 25 -33.68 -10.56 22.10
CA VAL A 25 -32.39 -11.21 22.44
C VAL A 25 -32.52 -12.71 22.71
N GLU A 26 -33.73 -13.17 23.04
CA GLU A 26 -34.05 -14.56 23.36
C GLU A 26 -33.81 -15.48 22.16
N ASN A 27 -33.93 -14.94 20.94
CA ASN A 27 -33.63 -15.65 19.71
C ASN A 27 -32.13 -15.90 19.57
N ALA A 28 -31.31 -14.87 19.82
CA ALA A 28 -29.87 -15.01 19.78
C ALA A 28 -29.37 -15.96 20.88
N ALA A 29 -29.96 -15.89 22.08
CA ALA A 29 -29.72 -16.83 23.17
C ALA A 29 -30.06 -18.27 22.76
N ALA A 30 -31.23 -18.50 22.14
CA ALA A 30 -31.64 -19.83 21.69
C ALA A 30 -30.72 -20.41 20.60
N ILE A 31 -30.21 -19.57 19.68
CA ILE A 31 -29.22 -19.99 18.67
C ILE A 31 -27.90 -20.33 19.35
N TYR A 32 -27.42 -19.46 20.25
CA TYR A 32 -26.16 -19.68 20.97
C TYR A 32 -26.20 -20.96 21.81
N GLU A 33 -27.29 -21.23 22.52
CA GLU A 33 -27.48 -22.46 23.30
C GLU A 33 -27.51 -23.71 22.41
N ALA A 34 -28.18 -23.65 21.26
CA ALA A 34 -28.30 -24.78 20.34
C ALA A 34 -26.97 -25.14 19.65
N ALA A 35 -26.11 -24.14 19.39
CA ALA A 35 -24.84 -24.31 18.70
C ALA A 35 -23.80 -25.07 19.53
N LYS A 36 -22.95 -25.85 18.85
CA LYS A 36 -21.76 -26.48 19.45
C LYS A 36 -20.55 -25.55 19.34
N HIS A 37 -19.52 -25.77 20.16
CA HIS A 37 -18.27 -25.02 20.05
C HIS A 37 -17.48 -25.41 18.78
N PRO A 38 -16.70 -24.47 18.21
CA PRO A 38 -16.50 -23.09 18.66
C PRO A 38 -17.67 -22.15 18.32
N LYS A 39 -18.12 -21.38 19.32
CA LYS A 39 -19.20 -20.39 19.20
C LYS A 39 -18.89 -19.13 20.00
N SER A 40 -19.29 -17.98 19.47
CA SER A 40 -19.04 -16.65 20.04
C SER A 40 -20.30 -15.80 19.97
N TYR A 41 -20.47 -14.89 20.93
CA TYR A 41 -21.56 -13.93 20.97
C TYR A 41 -20.99 -12.54 21.26
N VAL A 42 -21.43 -11.54 20.50
CA VAL A 42 -21.03 -10.13 20.65
C VAL A 42 -22.31 -9.31 20.79
N SER A 43 -22.39 -8.56 21.90
CA SER A 43 -23.49 -7.63 22.14
C SER A 43 -23.24 -6.33 21.37
N LEU A 44 -24.23 -5.85 20.63
CA LEU A 44 -24.15 -4.59 19.87
C LEU A 44 -24.73 -3.37 20.60
N ASP A 45 -24.91 -3.49 21.93
CA ASP A 45 -25.36 -2.43 22.83
C ASP A 45 -26.58 -1.63 22.33
N GLN A 46 -26.35 -0.50 21.64
CA GLN A 46 -27.39 0.42 21.17
C GLN A 46 -27.73 0.29 19.67
N ALA A 47 -27.10 -0.62 18.94
CA ALA A 47 -27.34 -0.78 17.51
C ALA A 47 -28.79 -1.18 17.22
N ASP A 48 -29.35 -0.66 16.13
CA ASP A 48 -30.68 -1.07 15.66
C ASP A 48 -30.61 -2.37 14.83
N HIS A 49 -31.79 -2.92 14.51
CA HIS A 49 -31.90 -4.22 13.83
C HIS A 49 -31.18 -4.26 12.47
N LEU A 50 -31.15 -3.13 11.76
CA LEU A 50 -30.64 -3.04 10.40
C LEU A 50 -29.22 -2.45 10.31
N LEU A 51 -28.58 -2.14 11.45
CA LEU A 51 -27.29 -1.45 11.51
C LEU A 51 -27.28 -0.18 10.67
N THR A 52 -28.32 0.67 10.81
CA THR A 52 -28.49 1.87 9.99
C THR A 52 -27.45 2.95 10.29
N ASN A 53 -26.89 2.93 11.50
CA ASN A 53 -25.76 3.76 11.87
C ASN A 53 -24.45 3.19 11.29
N PRO A 54 -23.72 3.97 10.46
CA PRO A 54 -22.46 3.51 9.86
C PRO A 54 -21.41 3.04 10.88
N ASP A 55 -21.33 3.68 12.04
CA ASP A 55 -20.32 3.34 13.05
C ASP A 55 -20.52 1.92 13.62
N ASP A 56 -21.78 1.52 13.83
CA ASP A 56 -22.14 0.17 14.32
C ASP A 56 -21.85 -0.88 13.25
N ALA A 57 -22.13 -0.57 11.98
CA ALA A 57 -21.81 -1.44 10.85
C ALA A 57 -20.28 -1.63 10.70
N THR A 58 -19.50 -0.55 10.82
CA THR A 58 -18.04 -0.60 10.80
C THR A 58 -17.49 -1.42 11.97
N TYR A 59 -18.04 -1.26 13.17
CA TYR A 59 -17.66 -2.08 14.32
C TYR A 59 -17.92 -3.57 14.08
N VAL A 60 -19.11 -3.95 13.60
CA VAL A 60 -19.45 -5.34 13.27
C VAL A 60 -18.48 -5.90 12.23
N ALA A 61 -18.16 -5.13 11.18
CA ALA A 61 -17.23 -5.53 10.14
C ALA A 61 -15.83 -5.84 10.70
N HIS A 62 -15.29 -4.97 11.57
CA HIS A 62 -13.98 -5.19 12.18
C HIS A 62 -13.94 -6.43 13.08
N VAL A 63 -14.95 -6.63 13.93
CA VAL A 63 -15.00 -7.80 14.82
C VAL A 63 -15.19 -9.08 14.01
N LEU A 64 -16.05 -9.07 12.99
CA LEU A 64 -16.27 -10.21 12.10
C LEU A 64 -14.98 -10.60 11.38
N ALA A 65 -14.28 -9.63 10.79
CA ALA A 65 -13.02 -9.86 10.09
C ALA A 65 -11.98 -10.49 11.02
N ALA A 66 -11.76 -9.88 12.19
CA ALA A 66 -10.79 -10.38 13.17
C ALA A 66 -11.14 -11.79 13.67
N TRP A 67 -12.42 -12.09 13.91
CA TRP A 67 -12.87 -13.41 14.35
C TRP A 67 -12.71 -14.46 13.25
N ALA A 68 -13.03 -14.11 11.99
CA ALA A 68 -13.01 -15.03 10.86
C ALA A 68 -11.59 -15.48 10.51
N VAL A 69 -10.56 -14.65 10.72
CA VAL A 69 -9.14 -14.98 10.45
C VAL A 69 -8.69 -16.30 11.09
N ARG A 70 -9.27 -16.69 12.23
CA ARG A 70 -8.93 -17.97 12.90
C ARG A 70 -9.44 -19.20 12.16
N TYR A 71 -10.49 -19.06 11.36
CA TYR A 71 -11.22 -20.17 10.73
C TYR A 71 -11.16 -20.16 9.21
N LEU A 72 -10.83 -19.00 8.64
CA LEU A 72 -10.36 -18.90 7.28
C LEU A 72 -8.92 -19.41 7.31
N ASP A 73 -8.58 -20.42 6.52
CA ASP A 73 -7.18 -20.77 6.35
C ASP A 73 -6.47 -19.49 5.89
N ALA A 74 -5.52 -18.99 6.68
CA ALA A 74 -4.74 -17.78 6.37
C ALA A 74 -4.03 -17.91 5.02
N THR A 75 -3.92 -19.12 4.48
CA THR A 75 -3.51 -19.40 3.11
C THR A 75 -4.60 -19.09 2.08
N SER A 76 -5.87 -19.39 2.30
CA SER A 76 -6.89 -19.30 1.23
C SER A 76 -7.50 -17.92 1.02
N ALA A 77 -7.60 -17.05 2.03
CA ALA A 77 -8.10 -15.68 1.82
C ALA A 77 -7.03 -14.74 1.21
N GLU A 78 -5.75 -15.01 1.45
CA GLU A 78 -4.66 -14.34 0.75
C GLU A 78 -4.38 -14.98 -0.62
N GLN A 79 -4.61 -16.29 -0.80
CA GLN A 79 -4.43 -17.00 -2.07
C GLN A 79 -5.63 -16.97 -3.02
N SER A 80 -6.86 -16.65 -2.58
CA SER A 80 -8.02 -16.59 -3.49
C SER A 80 -8.14 -15.28 -4.28
N ALA A 81 -7.21 -14.34 -4.06
CA ALA A 81 -6.93 -13.23 -4.96
C ALA A 81 -5.55 -13.38 -5.66
N ASP A 82 -4.88 -14.51 -5.45
CA ASP A 82 -3.65 -14.96 -6.15
C ASP A 82 -4.00 -16.09 -7.14
N ALA A 83 -4.93 -15.83 -8.06
CA ALA A 83 -4.73 -16.39 -9.38
C ALA A 83 -3.61 -15.57 -10.02
N ASP A 84 -2.36 -15.98 -9.77
CA ASP A 84 -1.29 -16.09 -10.78
C ASP A 84 -1.41 -15.12 -11.97
N ALA A 85 -1.54 -13.82 -11.69
CA ALA A 85 -1.16 -12.83 -12.66
C ALA A 85 0.35 -12.96 -12.70
N ASP A 86 0.85 -13.63 -13.73
CA ASP A 86 2.26 -13.84 -14.03
C ASP A 86 2.93 -12.46 -14.13
N VAL A 87 3.20 -11.82 -12.99
CA VAL A 87 3.93 -10.56 -12.92
C VAL A 87 5.34 -10.94 -13.33
N PRO A 88 5.83 -10.47 -14.49
CA PRO A 88 7.15 -10.85 -14.96
C PRO A 88 8.19 -10.55 -13.87
N GLU A 89 9.30 -11.30 -13.84
CA GLU A 89 10.35 -11.17 -12.81
C GLU A 89 10.88 -9.72 -12.66
N SER A 90 10.70 -8.88 -13.68
CA SER A 90 11.01 -7.44 -13.69
C SER A 90 9.82 -6.54 -14.11
N GLY A 91 8.59 -7.03 -14.00
CA GLY A 91 7.38 -6.31 -14.38
C GLY A 91 6.60 -5.75 -13.18
N VAL A 92 5.73 -4.79 -13.48
CA VAL A 92 4.69 -4.29 -12.58
C VAL A 92 3.37 -4.39 -13.32
N THR A 93 2.35 -4.95 -12.68
CA THR A 93 0.98 -4.89 -13.19
C THR A 93 0.20 -3.84 -12.41
N ALA A 94 -0.74 -3.18 -13.10
CA ALA A 94 -1.61 -2.16 -12.52
C ALA A 94 -3.03 -2.35 -13.03
N THR A 95 -4.02 -2.17 -12.18
CA THR A 95 -5.43 -2.25 -12.54
C THR A 95 -6.21 -1.18 -11.79
N THR A 96 -7.00 -0.42 -12.54
CA THR A 96 -7.82 0.68 -12.04
C THR A 96 -9.28 0.39 -12.42
N GLY A 97 -10.20 0.67 -11.50
CA GLY A 97 -11.63 0.54 -11.75
C GLY A 97 -12.18 1.63 -12.68
N SER A 98 -13.49 1.63 -12.91
CA SER A 98 -14.17 2.67 -13.69
C SER A 98 -14.38 3.98 -12.93
N ASP A 99 -14.33 3.93 -11.60
CA ASP A 99 -14.59 5.06 -10.71
C ASP A 99 -13.30 5.46 -9.98
N GLY A 100 -12.89 6.72 -10.11
CA GLY A 100 -11.71 7.28 -9.46
C GLY A 100 -10.36 6.88 -10.08
N TYR A 101 -9.27 7.19 -9.37
CA TYR A 101 -7.89 6.91 -9.80
C TYR A 101 -7.18 5.87 -8.92
N ARG A 102 -7.86 5.34 -7.91
CA ARG A 102 -7.31 4.29 -7.06
C ARG A 102 -6.95 3.06 -7.90
N THR A 103 -5.66 2.77 -7.93
CA THR A 103 -5.04 1.77 -8.79
C THR A 103 -4.35 0.73 -7.93
N GLU A 104 -4.77 -0.52 -8.08
CA GLU A 104 -4.11 -1.66 -7.45
C GLU A 104 -2.92 -2.09 -8.31
N MET A 105 -1.74 -2.19 -7.70
CA MET A 105 -0.51 -2.57 -8.38
C MET A 105 0.15 -3.76 -7.72
N ARG A 106 0.86 -4.57 -8.52
CA ARG A 106 1.69 -5.67 -8.02
C ARG A 106 3.08 -5.64 -8.64
N ALA A 107 4.09 -5.73 -7.79
CA ALA A 107 5.50 -5.88 -8.17
C ALA A 107 6.05 -7.14 -7.50
N ARG A 108 6.17 -8.24 -8.25
CA ARG A 108 6.37 -9.59 -7.69
C ARG A 108 5.25 -9.92 -6.69
N HIS A 109 5.58 -10.27 -5.46
CA HIS A 109 4.63 -10.54 -4.37
C HIS A 109 4.23 -9.28 -3.58
N HIS A 110 4.73 -8.10 -3.93
CA HIS A 110 4.41 -6.86 -3.21
C HIS A 110 3.16 -6.22 -3.79
N LYS A 111 2.15 -6.00 -2.93
CA LYS A 111 0.96 -5.21 -3.24
C LYS A 111 1.24 -3.74 -2.98
N LEU A 112 0.87 -2.89 -3.92
CA LEU A 112 1.06 -1.44 -3.91
C LEU A 112 -0.25 -0.78 -4.32
N ILE A 113 -0.48 0.45 -3.85
CA ILE A 113 -1.60 1.28 -4.27
C ILE A 113 -1.04 2.57 -4.86
N ALA A 114 -1.52 2.95 -6.04
CA ALA A 114 -1.35 4.31 -6.55
C ALA A 114 -2.69 5.03 -6.55
N ASP A 115 -2.67 6.32 -6.26
CA ASP A 115 -3.86 7.16 -6.33
C ASP A 115 -3.44 8.60 -6.60
N GLU A 116 -4.41 9.43 -6.94
CA GLU A 116 -4.20 10.86 -7.08
C GLU A 116 -4.85 11.63 -5.92
N PRO A 117 -4.44 12.87 -5.65
CA PRO A 117 -5.08 13.70 -4.64
C PRO A 117 -6.53 14.02 -5.02
N ALA A 118 -7.36 14.27 -4.00
CA ALA A 118 -8.75 14.68 -4.19
C ALA A 118 -8.92 15.91 -5.09
N SER A 119 -7.94 16.82 -5.12
CA SER A 119 -7.96 18.03 -5.97
C SER A 119 -7.99 17.74 -7.47
N VAL A 120 -7.59 16.54 -7.89
CA VAL A 120 -7.61 16.11 -9.29
C VAL A 120 -8.52 14.90 -9.52
N GLY A 121 -9.36 14.56 -8.54
CA GLY A 121 -10.39 13.52 -8.66
C GLY A 121 -10.01 12.13 -8.15
N GLY A 122 -8.88 11.99 -7.44
CA GLY A 122 -8.56 10.75 -6.73
C GLY A 122 -9.04 10.73 -5.29
N GLU A 123 -8.67 9.71 -4.54
CA GLU A 123 -9.10 9.52 -3.14
C GLU A 123 -7.97 9.71 -2.13
N ASP A 124 -6.75 10.05 -2.60
CA ASP A 124 -5.54 10.19 -1.77
C ASP A 124 -5.24 8.94 -0.92
N THR A 125 -5.55 7.75 -1.47
CA THR A 125 -5.38 6.47 -0.76
C THR A 125 -4.03 5.81 -0.96
N GLY A 126 -3.14 6.42 -1.75
CA GLY A 126 -1.78 5.98 -2.00
C GLY A 126 -0.97 7.04 -2.76
N PRO A 127 0.36 6.81 -2.94
CA PRO A 127 1.20 7.77 -3.64
C PRO A 127 0.79 7.95 -5.11
N THR A 128 1.04 9.15 -5.62
CA THR A 128 0.89 9.47 -7.04
C THR A 128 1.91 8.75 -7.92
N PRO A 129 1.67 8.60 -9.23
CA PRO A 129 2.65 8.02 -10.15
C PRO A 129 4.00 8.74 -10.13
N TYR A 130 4.01 10.08 -10.02
CA TYR A 130 5.25 10.86 -9.93
C TYR A 130 5.97 10.70 -8.58
N GLU A 131 5.24 10.46 -7.49
CA GLU A 131 5.84 10.07 -6.21
C GLU A 131 6.45 8.67 -6.27
N TYR A 132 5.88 7.74 -7.03
CA TYR A 132 6.52 6.44 -7.30
C TYR A 132 7.84 6.58 -8.06
N LEU A 133 7.90 7.45 -9.09
CA LEU A 133 9.15 7.76 -9.78
C LEU A 133 10.19 8.38 -8.83
N SER A 134 9.74 9.33 -7.99
CA SER A 134 10.58 9.99 -6.98
C SER A 134 11.10 9.01 -5.93
N ALA A 135 10.24 8.10 -5.47
CA ALA A 135 10.57 7.05 -4.52
C ALA A 135 11.60 6.06 -5.09
N GLY A 136 11.45 5.68 -6.36
CA GLY A 136 12.43 4.83 -7.06
C GLY A 136 13.81 5.49 -7.14
N LEU A 137 13.87 6.79 -7.46
CA LEU A 137 15.12 7.56 -7.48
C LEU A 137 15.73 7.68 -6.07
N ALA A 138 14.93 8.01 -5.06
CA ALA A 138 15.38 8.14 -3.67
C ALA A 138 15.96 6.81 -3.16
N ALA A 139 15.19 5.72 -3.28
CA ALA A 139 15.57 4.38 -2.84
C ALA A 139 16.84 3.88 -3.55
N CYS A 140 16.93 4.05 -4.87
CA CYS A 140 18.12 3.63 -5.62
C CYS A 140 19.37 4.39 -5.17
N THR A 141 19.21 5.68 -4.85
CA THR A 141 20.30 6.53 -4.37
C THR A 141 20.78 6.08 -2.99
N THR A 142 19.88 5.92 -2.01
CA THR A 142 20.25 5.48 -0.64
C THR A 142 20.91 4.10 -0.66
N MET A 143 20.36 3.15 -1.41
CA MET A 143 20.96 1.82 -1.59
C MET A 143 22.38 1.89 -2.17
N THR A 144 22.59 2.76 -3.16
CA THR A 144 23.91 2.94 -3.81
C THR A 144 24.94 3.52 -2.84
N LEU A 145 24.55 4.52 -2.03
CA LEU A 145 25.42 5.11 -1.00
C LEU A 145 25.82 4.07 0.05
N GLN A 146 24.85 3.31 0.57
CA GLN A 146 25.11 2.28 1.58
C GLN A 146 26.00 1.17 1.03
N MET A 147 25.75 0.72 -0.19
CA MET A 147 26.58 -0.27 -0.88
C MET A 147 28.03 0.22 -1.03
N TYR A 148 28.21 1.48 -1.47
CA TYR A 148 29.54 2.05 -1.66
C TYR A 148 30.32 2.20 -0.35
N ALA A 149 29.68 2.72 0.69
CA ALA A 149 30.28 2.86 2.01
C ALA A 149 30.71 1.50 2.58
N ARG A 150 29.85 0.48 2.51
CA ARG A 150 30.18 -0.89 2.92
C ARG A 150 31.38 -1.46 2.17
N ARG A 151 31.43 -1.29 0.84
CA ARG A 151 32.57 -1.75 0.02
C ARG A 151 33.89 -1.09 0.42
N LYS A 152 33.84 0.15 0.90
CA LYS A 152 35.02 0.92 1.35
C LYS A 152 35.32 0.78 2.83
N GLY A 153 34.45 0.11 3.60
CA GLY A 153 34.57 0.02 5.06
C GLY A 153 34.38 1.36 5.77
N TRP A 154 33.58 2.27 5.20
CA TRP A 154 33.33 3.58 5.79
C TRP A 154 32.18 3.51 6.82
N PRO A 155 32.27 4.24 7.95
CA PRO A 155 31.27 4.23 9.01
C PRO A 155 30.08 5.14 8.65
N LEU A 156 29.33 4.76 7.61
CA LEU A 156 28.06 5.40 7.25
C LEU A 156 26.93 4.73 8.04
N ASP A 157 26.38 5.46 9.00
CA ASP A 157 25.28 5.00 9.85
C ASP A 157 23.94 5.11 9.11
N GLU A 158 23.72 6.25 8.43
CA GLU A 158 22.46 6.53 7.75
C GLU A 158 22.68 7.41 6.50
N ALA A 159 21.93 7.11 5.45
CA ALA A 159 21.78 7.96 4.27
C ALA A 159 20.29 8.27 4.07
N HIS A 160 19.95 9.56 4.14
CA HIS A 160 18.61 10.09 3.90
C HIS A 160 18.57 10.84 2.57
N VAL A 161 17.53 10.63 1.78
CA VAL A 161 17.38 11.25 0.47
C VAL A 161 15.94 11.72 0.28
N ASP A 162 15.77 13.03 0.14
CA ASP A 162 14.51 13.65 -0.25
C ASP A 162 14.52 13.89 -1.76
N VAL A 163 13.43 13.52 -2.44
CA VAL A 163 13.23 13.81 -3.86
C VAL A 163 11.89 14.52 -4.03
N GLN A 164 11.92 15.69 -4.67
CA GLN A 164 10.72 16.45 -5.03
C GLN A 164 10.60 16.53 -6.54
N HIS A 165 9.41 16.27 -7.06
CA HIS A 165 9.07 16.45 -8.47
C HIS A 165 8.28 17.74 -8.67
N ASN A 166 8.66 18.53 -9.67
CA ASN A 166 7.94 19.74 -10.07
C ASN A 166 8.05 19.94 -11.59
N LYS A 167 7.09 20.65 -12.18
CA LYS A 167 7.20 21.15 -13.56
C LYS A 167 7.67 22.60 -13.56
N ILE A 168 8.76 22.87 -14.26
CA ILE A 168 9.34 24.23 -14.38
C ILE A 168 9.39 24.65 -15.84
N HIS A 169 9.60 25.95 -16.11
CA HIS A 169 9.86 26.41 -17.47
C HIS A 169 11.28 26.02 -17.90
N ALA A 170 11.45 25.66 -19.17
CA ALA A 170 12.74 25.26 -19.73
C ALA A 170 13.80 26.37 -19.61
N GLU A 171 13.37 27.63 -19.67
CA GLU A 171 14.19 28.83 -19.45
C GLU A 171 14.80 28.88 -18.04
N ASP A 172 14.13 28.30 -17.03
CA ASP A 172 14.60 28.20 -15.64
C ASP A 172 15.57 27.02 -15.42
N CYS A 173 15.95 26.33 -16.50
CA CYS A 173 16.94 25.27 -16.48
C CYS A 173 18.18 25.63 -17.29
N ALA A 174 19.22 26.09 -16.58
CA ALA A 174 20.51 26.41 -17.17
C ALA A 174 21.10 25.22 -17.96
N ASP A 175 21.02 24.02 -17.39
CA ASP A 175 21.72 22.82 -17.89
C ASP A 175 20.85 21.87 -18.74
N CYS A 176 19.62 22.27 -19.11
CA CYS A 176 18.74 21.43 -19.92
C CYS A 176 18.92 21.67 -21.43
N ASP A 177 18.88 20.61 -22.24
CA ASP A 177 18.95 20.70 -23.70
C ASP A 177 17.67 21.31 -24.31
N THR A 178 16.52 21.00 -23.72
CA THR A 178 15.24 21.62 -24.07
C THR A 178 15.23 23.08 -23.63
N LYS A 179 14.96 23.99 -24.57
CA LYS A 179 14.97 25.45 -24.32
C LYS A 179 13.59 26.12 -24.38
N GLU A 180 12.54 25.38 -24.74
CA GLU A 180 11.17 25.88 -24.83
C GLU A 180 10.19 24.93 -24.10
N GLY A 181 9.10 25.47 -23.56
CA GLY A 181 8.06 24.71 -22.88
C GLY A 181 8.31 24.44 -21.40
N LYS A 182 7.65 23.42 -20.85
CA LYS A 182 7.84 22.97 -19.46
C LYS A 182 8.62 21.66 -19.44
N ILE A 183 9.48 21.51 -18.44
CA ILE A 183 10.26 20.30 -18.19
C ILE A 183 9.95 19.75 -16.80
N ASP A 184 10.03 18.43 -16.67
CA ASP A 184 9.98 17.75 -15.38
C ASP A 184 11.33 17.89 -14.66
N ARG A 185 11.31 18.42 -13.44
CA ARG A 185 12.50 18.56 -12.58
C ARG A 185 12.32 17.73 -11.32
N PHE A 186 13.27 16.81 -11.10
CA PHE A 186 13.44 16.11 -9.83
C PHE A 186 14.57 16.80 -9.05
N THR A 187 14.25 17.36 -7.89
CA THR A 187 15.23 17.97 -6.99
C THR A 187 15.54 16.98 -5.88
N ARG A 188 16.81 16.60 -5.75
CA ARG A 188 17.27 15.62 -4.76
C ARG A 188 18.17 16.26 -3.72
N THR A 189 17.81 16.09 -2.45
CA THR A 189 18.63 16.50 -1.30
C THR A 189 19.16 15.26 -0.61
N VAL A 190 20.47 15.18 -0.37
CA VAL A 190 21.14 14.02 0.23
C VAL A 190 21.78 14.41 1.55
N SER A 191 21.46 13.67 2.61
CA SER A 191 22.02 13.84 3.95
C SER A 191 22.66 12.53 4.41
N VAL A 192 23.87 12.60 4.97
CA VAL A 192 24.61 11.43 5.45
C VAL A 192 25.07 11.61 6.89
N THR A 193 24.83 10.59 7.71
CA THR A 193 25.17 10.56 9.13
C THR A 193 26.19 9.44 9.38
N GLY A 194 27.21 9.74 10.18
CA GLY A 194 28.31 8.82 10.49
C GLY A 194 29.64 9.54 10.75
N ASP A 195 30.61 8.82 11.29
CA ASP A 195 31.98 9.30 11.55
C ASP A 195 32.81 9.39 10.26
N LEU A 196 32.34 10.23 9.34
CA LEU A 196 32.85 10.38 7.99
C LEU A 196 33.68 11.64 7.86
N SER A 197 34.87 11.52 7.27
CA SER A 197 35.68 12.66 6.87
C SER A 197 35.00 13.48 5.76
N ASP A 198 35.43 14.73 5.59
CA ASP A 198 34.90 15.60 4.54
C ASP A 198 35.13 15.03 3.15
N GLU A 199 36.26 14.35 2.92
CA GLU A 199 36.54 13.65 1.66
C GLU A 199 35.59 12.48 1.43
N GLN A 200 35.25 11.72 2.49
CA GLN A 200 34.29 10.62 2.38
C GLN A 200 32.89 11.16 2.08
N ARG A 201 32.47 12.25 2.74
CA ARG A 201 31.19 12.93 2.50
C ARG A 201 31.10 13.45 1.07
N SER A 202 32.11 14.19 0.62
CA SER A 202 32.19 14.67 -0.76
C SER A 202 32.14 13.51 -1.76
N ARG A 203 32.83 12.41 -1.47
CA ARG A 203 32.83 11.25 -2.36
C ARG A 203 31.47 10.54 -2.39
N LEU A 204 30.76 10.45 -1.27
CA LEU A 204 29.41 9.90 -1.23
C LEU A 204 28.46 10.74 -2.10
N LEU A 205 28.56 12.08 -2.04
CA LEU A 205 27.77 12.96 -2.91
C LEU A 205 28.05 12.71 -4.41
N ASP A 206 29.31 12.51 -4.81
CA ASP A 206 29.62 12.12 -6.21
C ASP A 206 28.94 10.82 -6.62
N ILE A 207 28.87 9.86 -5.69
CA ILE A 207 28.31 8.53 -5.92
C ILE A 207 26.78 8.56 -5.96
N ALA A 208 26.14 9.51 -5.28
CA ALA A 208 24.68 9.70 -5.34
C ALA A 208 24.19 9.91 -6.79
N ASN A 209 25.01 10.57 -7.63
CA ASN A 209 24.76 10.80 -9.05
C ASN A 209 25.11 9.60 -9.96
N LYS A 210 25.34 8.41 -9.40
CA LYS A 210 25.74 7.21 -10.17
C LYS A 210 24.84 6.01 -9.95
N CYS A 211 23.73 6.18 -9.23
CA CYS A 211 22.78 5.10 -9.03
C CYS A 211 22.10 4.71 -10.38
N PRO A 212 21.75 3.43 -10.58
CA PRO A 212 21.12 2.96 -11.82
C PRO A 212 19.91 3.79 -12.28
N VAL A 213 18.98 4.11 -11.36
CA VAL A 213 17.78 4.90 -11.71
C VAL A 213 18.13 6.31 -12.16
N HIS A 214 19.11 6.98 -11.52
CA HIS A 214 19.60 8.28 -12.00
C HIS A 214 20.14 8.17 -13.42
N ARG A 215 20.91 7.12 -13.74
CA ARG A 215 21.43 6.92 -15.10
C ARG A 215 20.30 6.72 -16.11
N THR A 216 19.25 5.98 -15.76
CA THR A 216 18.08 5.80 -16.61
C THR A 216 17.38 7.12 -16.91
N LEU A 217 17.20 7.99 -15.92
CA LEU A 217 16.58 9.31 -16.11
C LEU A 217 17.41 10.26 -17.00
N HIS A 218 18.70 9.97 -17.22
CA HIS A 218 19.59 10.73 -18.09
C HIS A 218 19.94 10.01 -19.39
N SER A 219 19.35 8.84 -19.66
CA SER A 219 19.54 8.09 -20.90
C SER A 219 18.36 8.23 -21.84
N GLU A 220 18.54 7.85 -23.10
CA GLU A 220 17.43 7.62 -24.02
C GLU A 220 16.59 6.43 -23.53
N ILE A 221 15.27 6.62 -23.44
CA ILE A 221 14.30 5.61 -22.97
C ILE A 221 13.30 5.36 -24.11
N ASP A 222 13.12 4.09 -24.48
CA ASP A 222 12.11 3.66 -25.44
C ASP A 222 10.96 2.94 -24.70
N VAL A 223 9.72 3.40 -24.93
CA VAL A 223 8.51 2.84 -24.30
C VAL A 223 7.62 2.27 -25.40
N VAL A 224 7.66 0.95 -25.55
CA VAL A 224 6.86 0.23 -26.56
C VAL A 224 5.49 -0.13 -25.98
N THR A 225 4.42 0.26 -26.68
CA THR A 225 3.03 0.00 -26.27
C THR A 225 2.33 -0.93 -27.25
N THR A 226 1.70 -1.98 -26.74
CA THR A 226 0.84 -2.89 -27.53
C THR A 226 -0.50 -3.07 -26.84
N VAL A 227 -1.57 -3.17 -27.63
CA VAL A 227 -2.90 -3.56 -27.16
C VAL A 227 -3.04 -5.07 -27.36
N ALA A 228 -3.51 -5.77 -26.33
CA ALA A 228 -3.75 -7.22 -26.37
C ALA A 228 -5.07 -7.56 -27.08
#